data_AF-A0A524IUZ6-F1
#
_entry.id   AF-A0A524IUZ6-F1
#
_cell.length_a   1.000
_cell.length_b   1.000
_cell.length_c   1.000
_cell.angle_alpha   90.00
_cell.angle_beta   90.00
_cell.angle_gamma   90.00
#
_symmetry.space_group_name_H-M   'P 1'
#
loop_
_entity.id
_entity.type
_entity.pdbx_description
1 polymer ?
#
loop_
_entity_poly.entity_id
_entity_poly.type
_entity_poly.pdbx_seq_one_letter_code
_entity_poly.pdbx_strand_id
1 'polypeptide(L)'
;MELVPKILITLGALFLVGLLTDLLGRRTPLPRVTLLLLAGFFIGPWGLDVLPDFGKEWFPVVTDIALSMVGFLVGHNMTFRSLQKRGKPVLGISIGEVLGAAVAMFVGLVLMGFRPEIALLLAGIAPASDPVATLDVIHEVKGKGEFSQTLQSVVAIDDAWGLIMFSFLLAVVQSLYGNGDGWD
;
A
#
# COMPACT_ATOMS: atom_id res chain seq x y z
N MET A 1 -21.43 20.63 18.04
CA MET A 1 -20.23 21.50 18.02
C MET A 1 -18.99 20.86 18.65
N GLU A 2 -19.06 19.71 19.34
CA GLU A 2 -17.87 19.07 19.94
C GLU A 2 -17.09 18.09 19.04
N LEU A 3 -17.56 17.82 17.82
CA LEU A 3 -16.96 16.79 16.96
C LEU A 3 -15.60 17.22 16.41
N VAL A 4 -15.49 18.47 15.96
CA VAL A 4 -14.26 19.00 15.34
C VAL A 4 -13.08 19.00 16.32
N PRO A 5 -13.20 19.50 17.56
CA PRO A 5 -12.13 19.39 18.54
C PRO A 5 -11.72 17.94 18.82
N LYS A 6 -12.69 17.03 18.96
CA LYS A 6 -12.42 15.60 19.21
C LYS A 6 -11.64 14.97 18.05
N ILE A 7 -12.00 15.27 16.80
CA ILE A 7 -11.27 14.80 15.61
C ILE A 7 -9.83 15.33 15.61
N LEU A 8 -9.64 16.64 15.82
CA LEU A 8 -8.31 17.25 15.80
C LEU A 8 -7.41 16.72 16.93
N ILE A 9 -7.96 16.53 18.13
CA ILE A 9 -7.24 15.93 19.26
C ILE A 9 -6.86 14.47 18.94
N THR A 10 -7.79 13.70 18.38
CA THR A 10 -7.54 12.30 18.01
C THR A 10 -6.46 12.19 16.94
N LEU A 11 -6.52 13.01 15.89
CA LEU A 11 -5.48 13.06 14.86
C LEU A 11 -4.13 13.52 15.42
N GLY A 12 -4.12 14.55 16.27
CA GLY A 12 -2.91 15.00 16.95
C GLY A 12 -2.29 13.91 17.82
N ALA A 13 -3.11 13.19 18.59
CA ALA A 13 -2.67 12.06 19.40
C ALA A 13 -2.12 10.91 18.54
N LEU A 14 -2.81 10.56 17.45
CA LEU A 14 -2.33 9.54 16.50
C LEU A 14 -1.01 9.93 15.85
N PHE A 15 -0.83 11.21 15.48
CA PHE A 15 0.45 11.70 14.97
C PHE A 15 1.56 11.65 16.03
N LEU A 16 1.26 11.99 17.29
CA LEU A 16 2.21 11.88 18.40
C LEU A 16 2.61 10.43 18.65
N VAL A 17 1.65 9.51 18.67
CA VAL A 17 1.92 8.06 18.77
C VAL A 17 2.77 7.61 17.59
N GLY A 18 2.43 8.01 16.37
CA GLY A 18 3.19 7.67 15.17
C GLY A 18 4.63 8.18 15.23
N LEU A 19 4.84 9.39 15.74
CA LEU A 19 6.16 9.98 15.95
C LEU A 19 6.95 9.24 17.04
N LEU A 20 6.33 8.94 18.18
CA LEU A 20 6.96 8.16 19.25
C LEU A 20 7.36 6.77 18.75
N THR A 21 6.50 6.16 17.94
CA THR A 21 6.74 4.84 17.33
C THR A 21 7.88 4.89 16.31
N ASP A 22 7.98 5.94 15.48
CA ASP A 22 9.15 6.16 14.61
C ASP A 22 10.44 6.29 15.41
N LEU A 23 10.40 7.09 16.48
CA LEU A 23 11.56 7.36 17.31
C LEU A 23 12.04 6.09 18.04
N LEU A 24 11.10 5.26 18.49
CA LEU A 24 11.39 3.96 19.08
C LEU A 24 11.95 2.99 18.03
N GLY A 25 11.39 3.01 16.81
CA GLY A 25 11.84 2.16 15.70
C GLY A 25 13.31 2.32 15.37
N ARG A 26 13.86 3.52 15.50
CA ARG A 26 15.30 3.78 15.32
C ARG A 26 16.20 3.08 16.33
N ARG A 27 15.65 2.59 17.45
CA ARG A 27 16.39 1.88 18.50
C ARG A 27 16.08 0.38 18.56
N THR A 28 15.23 -0.11 17.66
CA THR A 28 14.86 -1.52 17.58
C THR A 28 15.28 -2.11 16.25
N PRO A 29 15.47 -3.43 16.15
CA PRO A 29 15.71 -4.10 14.86
C PRO A 29 14.44 -4.23 14.01
N LEU A 30 13.27 -3.77 14.49
CA LEU A 30 11.99 -3.96 13.82
C LEU A 30 11.74 -2.87 12.76
N PRO A 31 11.16 -3.20 11.59
CA PRO A 31 10.72 -2.21 10.63
C PRO A 31 9.72 -1.24 11.24
N ARG A 32 9.81 0.03 10.86
CA ARG A 32 8.92 1.09 11.33
C ARG A 32 7.44 0.74 11.13
N VAL A 33 7.09 0.19 9.97
CA VAL A 33 5.71 -0.19 9.64
C VAL A 33 5.18 -1.24 10.62
N THR A 34 5.99 -2.23 10.99
CA THR A 34 5.62 -3.24 11.99
C THR A 34 5.28 -2.62 13.35
N LEU A 35 6.10 -1.67 13.81
CA LEU A 35 5.84 -0.98 15.08
C LEU A 35 4.58 -0.11 15.02
N LEU A 36 4.34 0.58 13.90
CA LEU A 36 3.13 1.37 13.69
C LEU A 36 1.87 0.48 13.71
N LEU A 37 1.94 -0.70 13.09
CA LEU A 37 0.85 -1.68 13.13
C LEU A 37 0.59 -2.18 14.56
N LEU A 38 1.64 -2.48 15.33
CA LEU A 38 1.49 -2.87 16.73
C LEU A 38 0.89 -1.75 17.58
N ALA A 39 1.36 -0.51 17.41
CA ALA A 39 0.78 0.65 18.10
C ALA A 39 -0.70 0.82 17.77
N GLY A 40 -1.08 0.70 16.49
CA GLY A 40 -2.47 0.72 16.05
C GLY A 40 -3.30 -0.42 16.64
N PHE A 41 -2.76 -1.64 16.69
CA PHE A 41 -3.41 -2.79 17.31
C PHE A 41 -3.69 -2.56 18.80
N PHE A 42 -2.71 -2.05 19.55
CA PHE A 42 -2.86 -1.77 20.98
C PHE A 42 -3.78 -0.60 21.29
N ILE A 43 -3.86 0.42 20.42
CA ILE A 43 -4.71 1.61 20.65
C ILE A 43 -6.13 1.37 20.15
N GLY A 44 -6.31 0.48 19.17
CA GLY A 44 -7.59 0.10 18.62
C GLY A 44 -8.43 -0.79 19.55
N PRO A 45 -9.59 -1.28 19.05
CA PRO A 45 -10.59 -1.98 19.86
C PRO A 45 -10.12 -3.29 20.52
N TRP A 46 -9.10 -3.93 19.94
CA TRP A 46 -8.52 -5.15 20.49
C TRP A 46 -7.59 -4.91 21.68
N GLY A 47 -7.09 -3.69 21.86
CA GLY A 47 -6.19 -3.32 22.95
C GLY A 47 -6.88 -2.44 23.98
N LEU A 48 -6.60 -1.14 23.92
CA LEU A 48 -7.06 -0.14 24.89
C LEU A 48 -8.42 0.47 24.53
N ASP A 49 -8.87 0.32 23.28
CA ASP A 49 -10.13 0.86 22.76
C ASP A 49 -10.31 2.37 23.05
N VAL A 50 -9.24 3.14 22.87
CA VAL A 50 -9.21 4.59 23.17
C VAL A 50 -9.59 5.45 21.96
N LEU A 51 -9.89 4.82 20.81
CA LEU A 51 -10.31 5.52 19.60
C LEU A 51 -11.80 5.84 19.67
N PRO A 52 -12.21 7.04 19.26
CA PRO A 52 -13.61 7.42 19.31
C PRO A 52 -14.45 6.77 18.21
N ASP A 53 -15.73 6.51 18.51
CA ASP A 53 -16.69 5.82 17.63
C ASP A 53 -16.93 6.49 16.26
N PHE A 54 -16.59 7.77 16.12
CA PHE A 54 -16.74 8.49 14.85
C PHE A 54 -15.65 8.13 13.81
N GLY A 55 -14.74 7.19 14.12
CA GLY A 55 -13.75 6.58 13.21
C GLY A 55 -14.20 6.41 11.76
N LYS A 56 -15.41 5.89 11.56
CA LYS A 56 -15.93 5.47 10.25
C LYS A 56 -16.14 6.63 9.26
N GLU A 57 -16.40 7.84 9.73
CA GLU A 57 -16.70 8.99 8.85
C GLU A 57 -15.44 9.76 8.41
N TRP A 58 -14.43 9.90 9.29
CA TRP A 58 -13.22 10.67 8.96
C TRP A 58 -12.07 9.82 8.43
N PHE A 59 -12.03 8.52 8.75
CA PHE A 59 -10.95 7.64 8.30
C PHE A 59 -10.82 7.60 6.76
N PRO A 60 -11.93 7.51 5.97
CA PRO A 60 -11.83 7.61 4.51
C PRO A 60 -11.21 8.94 4.05
N VAL A 61 -11.67 10.07 4.60
CA VAL A 61 -11.16 11.40 4.24
C VAL A 61 -9.67 11.54 4.53
N VAL A 62 -9.21 11.08 5.70
CA VAL A 62 -7.80 11.13 6.07
C VAL A 62 -6.96 10.19 5.21
N THR A 63 -7.49 9.02 4.88
CA THR A 63 -6.85 8.07 3.97
C THR A 63 -6.70 8.67 2.57
N ASP A 64 -7.74 9.30 2.03
CA ASP A 64 -7.70 9.95 0.72
C ASP A 64 -6.68 11.08 0.65
N ILE A 65 -6.62 11.92 1.69
CA ILE A 65 -5.62 12.99 1.79
C ILE A 65 -4.21 12.40 1.86
N ALA A 66 -4.00 11.41 2.74
CA ALA A 66 -2.69 10.78 2.93
C ALA A 66 -2.19 10.09 1.66
N LEU A 67 -3.03 9.28 1.02
CA LEU A 67 -2.68 8.57 -0.22
C LEU A 67 -2.44 9.54 -1.37
N SER A 68 -3.21 10.63 -1.47
CA SER A 68 -2.97 11.68 -2.46
C SER A 68 -1.63 12.38 -2.26
N MET A 69 -1.27 12.67 -1.00
CA MET A 69 0.04 13.27 -0.68
C MET A 69 1.20 12.31 -0.96
N VAL A 70 1.07 11.03 -0.60
CA VAL A 70 2.08 10.00 -0.90
C VAL A 70 2.25 9.83 -2.40
N GLY A 71 1.15 9.69 -3.15
CA GLY A 71 1.17 9.60 -4.61
C GLY A 71 1.80 10.82 -5.27
N PHE A 72 1.53 12.02 -4.76
CA PHE A 72 2.20 13.24 -5.23
C PHE A 72 3.70 13.25 -4.93
N LEU A 73 4.13 12.83 -3.73
CA LEU A 73 5.53 12.81 -3.34
C LEU A 73 6.35 11.79 -4.15
N VAL A 74 5.79 10.60 -4.38
CA VAL A 74 6.39 9.58 -5.24
C VAL A 74 6.43 10.07 -6.69
N GLY A 75 5.31 10.59 -7.19
CA GLY A 75 5.16 11.09 -8.56
C GLY A 75 6.07 12.27 -8.90
N HIS A 76 6.35 13.17 -7.95
CA HIS A 76 7.25 14.31 -8.15
C HIS A 76 8.65 13.88 -8.64
N ASN A 77 9.16 12.75 -8.13
CA ASN A 77 10.49 12.25 -8.50
C ASN A 77 10.51 11.58 -9.87
N MET A 78 9.34 11.33 -10.49
CA MET A 78 9.23 10.74 -11.83
C MET A 78 9.22 11.82 -12.92
N THR A 79 10.41 12.28 -13.32
CA THR A 79 10.51 13.17 -14.50
C THR A 79 10.22 12.39 -15.79
N PHE A 80 9.47 12.99 -16.71
CA PHE A 80 9.23 12.40 -18.05
C PHE A 80 10.53 12.02 -18.78
N ARG A 81 11.61 12.76 -18.50
CA ARG A 81 12.96 12.53 -19.04
C ARG A 81 13.65 11.28 -18.48
N SER A 82 13.39 10.88 -17.23
CA SER A 82 13.91 9.64 -16.65
C SER A 82 13.17 8.41 -17.21
N LEU A 83 11.86 8.52 -17.38
CA LEU A 83 11.02 7.51 -18.02
C LEU A 83 11.40 7.28 -19.49
N GLN A 84 11.65 8.32 -20.29
CA GLN A 84 11.96 8.15 -21.71
C GLN A 84 13.27 7.41 -22.01
N LYS A 85 14.30 7.56 -21.16
CA LYS A 85 15.61 6.91 -21.39
C LYS A 85 15.61 5.41 -21.10
N ARG A 86 14.76 4.95 -20.18
CA ARG A 86 14.73 3.55 -19.69
C ARG A 86 13.34 2.92 -19.76
N GLY A 87 12.38 3.55 -20.44
CA GLY A 87 10.96 3.22 -20.32
C GLY A 87 10.57 1.84 -20.80
N LYS A 88 11.20 1.32 -21.87
CA LYS A 88 10.89 -0.02 -22.39
C LYS A 88 11.18 -1.14 -21.39
N PRO A 89 12.42 -1.29 -20.85
CA PRO A 89 12.70 -2.31 -19.84
C PRO A 89 11.91 -2.08 -18.55
N VAL A 90 11.73 -0.83 -18.11
CA VAL A 90 10.93 -0.52 -16.90
C VAL A 90 9.49 -1.00 -17.08
N LEU A 91 8.80 -0.60 -18.15
CA LEU A 91 7.43 -1.04 -18.41
C LEU A 91 7.32 -2.56 -18.56
N GLY A 92 8.25 -3.19 -19.27
CA GLY A 92 8.23 -4.63 -19.47
C GLY A 92 8.39 -5.41 -18.16
N ILE A 93 9.32 -4.98 -17.30
CA ILE A 93 9.54 -5.60 -15.98
C ILE A 93 8.33 -5.37 -15.08
N SER A 94 7.88 -4.13 -14.91
CA SER A 94 6.75 -3.80 -14.02
C SER A 94 5.46 -4.51 -14.44
N ILE A 95 5.13 -4.53 -15.74
CA ILE A 95 3.93 -5.24 -16.21
C ILE A 95 4.07 -6.75 -16.00
N GLY A 96 5.25 -7.30 -16.25
CA GLY A 96 5.53 -8.72 -16.05
C GLY A 96 5.42 -9.12 -14.58
N GLU A 97 5.97 -8.31 -13.67
CA GLU A 97 5.86 -8.47 -12.23
C GLU A 97 4.40 -8.43 -11.76
N VAL A 98 3.68 -7.37 -12.12
CA VAL A 98 2.29 -7.15 -11.67
C VAL A 98 1.36 -8.25 -12.18
N LEU A 99 1.45 -8.59 -13.47
CA LEU A 99 0.66 -9.70 -14.03
C LEU A 99 1.08 -11.05 -13.46
N GLY A 100 2.39 -11.27 -13.29
CA GLY A 100 2.92 -12.51 -12.74
C GLY A 100 2.44 -12.74 -11.31
N ALA A 101 2.54 -11.73 -10.45
CA ALA A 101 2.08 -11.78 -9.06
C ALA A 101 0.57 -12.01 -8.99
N ALA A 102 -0.23 -11.26 -9.75
CA ALA A 102 -1.67 -11.40 -9.78
C ALA A 102 -2.11 -12.80 -10.26
N VAL A 103 -1.55 -13.28 -11.37
CA VAL A 103 -1.87 -14.61 -11.92
C VAL A 103 -1.44 -15.72 -10.98
N ALA A 104 -0.22 -15.65 -10.43
CA ALA A 104 0.27 -16.67 -9.51
C ALA A 104 -0.59 -16.73 -8.24
N MET A 105 -0.97 -15.58 -7.67
CA MET A 105 -1.85 -15.51 -6.51
C MET A 105 -3.24 -16.09 -6.82
N PHE A 106 -3.86 -15.65 -7.92
CA PHE A 106 -5.18 -16.12 -8.32
C PHE A 106 -5.21 -17.63 -8.53
N VAL A 107 -4.29 -18.14 -9.36
CA VAL A 107 -4.21 -19.57 -9.68
C VAL A 107 -3.90 -20.38 -8.42
N GLY A 108 -2.96 -19.92 -7.58
CA GLY A 108 -2.61 -20.59 -6.33
C GLY A 108 -3.81 -20.75 -5.40
N LEU A 109 -4.58 -19.68 -5.19
CA LEU A 109 -5.76 -19.71 -4.33
C LEU A 109 -6.89 -20.57 -4.91
N VAL A 110 -7.15 -20.49 -6.21
CA VAL A 110 -8.16 -21.33 -6.86
C VAL A 110 -7.79 -22.82 -6.76
N LEU A 111 -6.51 -23.17 -6.97
CA LEU A 111 -6.04 -24.55 -6.84
C LEU A 111 -6.12 -25.08 -5.40
N MET A 112 -6.05 -24.19 -4.40
CA MET A 112 -6.27 -24.52 -2.99
C MET A 112 -7.76 -24.62 -2.62
N GLY A 113 -8.68 -24.35 -3.55
CA GLY A 113 -10.12 -24.45 -3.34
C GLY A 113 -10.76 -23.18 -2.75
N PHE A 114 -10.08 -22.04 -2.77
CA PHE A 114 -10.69 -20.77 -2.37
C PHE A 114 -11.69 -20.27 -3.41
N ARG A 115 -12.69 -19.51 -2.93
CA ARG A 115 -13.71 -18.88 -3.78
C ARG A 115 -13.06 -17.92 -4.80
N PRO A 116 -13.40 -18.00 -6.10
CA PRO A 116 -12.76 -17.18 -7.14
C PRO A 116 -12.84 -15.66 -6.91
N GLU A 117 -13.92 -15.18 -6.31
CA GLU A 117 -14.11 -13.77 -5.95
C GLU A 117 -13.09 -13.30 -4.91
N ILE A 118 -12.82 -14.11 -3.88
CA ILE A 118 -11.78 -13.81 -2.88
C ILE A 118 -10.40 -13.91 -3.53
N ALA A 119 -10.18 -14.92 -4.36
CA ALA A 119 -8.93 -15.11 -5.08
C ALA A 119 -8.61 -13.92 -6.01
N LEU A 120 -9.62 -13.38 -6.73
CA LEU A 120 -9.47 -12.20 -7.58
C LEU A 120 -9.14 -10.94 -6.78
N LEU A 121 -9.81 -10.72 -5.64
CA LEU A 121 -9.50 -9.58 -4.78
C LEU A 121 -8.08 -9.66 -4.22
N LEU A 122 -7.67 -10.83 -3.72
CA LEU A 122 -6.31 -11.04 -3.21
C LEU A 122 -5.26 -10.95 -4.32
N ALA A 123 -5.57 -11.42 -5.53
CA ALA A 123 -4.73 -11.25 -6.71
C ALA A 123 -4.55 -9.78 -7.12
N GLY A 124 -5.55 -8.92 -6.87
CA GLY A 124 -5.43 -7.48 -7.10
C GLY A 124 -4.56 -6.77 -6.07
N ILE A 125 -4.52 -7.28 -4.83
CA ILE A 125 -3.69 -6.72 -3.75
C ILE A 125 -2.23 -7.20 -3.85
N ALA A 126 -2.02 -8.44 -4.31
CA ALA A 126 -0.72 -9.10 -4.31
C ALA A 126 0.43 -8.33 -4.98
N PRO A 127 0.23 -7.59 -6.09
CA PRO A 127 1.30 -6.83 -6.74
C PRO A 127 1.81 -5.63 -5.95
N ALA A 128 1.10 -5.16 -4.91
CA ALA A 128 1.47 -3.96 -4.19
C ALA A 128 2.80 -4.16 -3.42
N SER A 129 3.86 -3.47 -3.86
CA SER A 129 5.20 -3.54 -3.28
C SER A 129 5.67 -2.16 -2.81
N ASP A 130 6.23 -2.07 -1.59
CA ASP A 130 6.75 -0.80 -1.05
C ASP A 130 8.18 -0.51 -1.56
N PRO A 131 8.44 0.67 -2.16
CA PRO A 131 9.76 1.04 -2.63
C PRO A 131 10.83 1.21 -1.56
N VAL A 132 10.46 1.52 -0.32
CA VAL A 132 11.39 2.03 0.70
C VAL A 132 12.52 1.05 0.98
N ALA A 133 12.20 -0.23 1.25
CA ALA A 133 13.21 -1.23 1.60
C ALA A 133 14.21 -1.47 0.47
N THR A 134 13.73 -1.54 -0.78
CA THR A 134 14.59 -1.75 -1.95
C THR A 134 15.51 -0.54 -2.20
N LEU A 135 14.97 0.67 -2.04
CA LEU A 135 15.75 1.90 -2.17
C LEU A 135 16.84 1.99 -1.09
N ASP A 136 16.55 1.61 0.15
CA ASP A 136 17.51 1.63 1.25
C ASP A 136 18.70 0.70 0.97
N VAL A 137 18.45 -0.53 0.52
CA VAL A 137 19.51 -1.49 0.17
C VAL A 137 20.40 -0.95 -0.96
N ILE A 138 19.82 -0.33 -2.00
CA ILE A 138 20.60 0.28 -3.09
C ILE A 138 21.52 1.39 -2.57
N HIS A 139 21.04 2.22 -1.64
CA HIS A 139 21.86 3.26 -1.02
C HIS A 139 22.97 2.69 -0.14
N GLU A 140 22.66 1.68 0.69
CA GLU A 140 23.60 1.05 1.62
C GLU A 140 24.78 0.40 0.88
N VAL A 141 24.50 -0.38 -0.17
CA VAL A 141 25.54 -1.03 -0.99
C VAL A 141 26.22 -0.07 -1.96
N LYS A 142 25.82 1.22 -1.96
CA LYS A 142 26.26 2.24 -2.93
C LYS A 142 26.09 1.75 -4.37
N GLY A 143 24.97 1.08 -4.64
CA GLY A 143 24.63 0.49 -5.92
C GLY A 143 24.60 1.54 -7.02
N LYS A 144 25.51 1.42 -7.99
CA LYS A 144 25.62 2.32 -9.15
C LYS A 144 25.56 1.49 -10.43
N GLY A 145 24.85 1.99 -11.43
CA GLY A 145 24.78 1.38 -12.76
C GLY A 145 23.35 1.28 -13.29
N GLU A 146 23.22 0.64 -14.45
CA GLU A 146 21.94 0.56 -15.16
C GLU A 146 20.91 -0.31 -14.44
N PHE A 147 21.36 -1.37 -13.75
CA PHE A 147 20.48 -2.25 -12.98
C PHE A 147 19.83 -1.49 -11.82
N SER A 148 20.62 -0.84 -10.95
CA SER A 148 20.08 -0.07 -9.81
C SER A 148 19.15 1.06 -10.27
N GLN A 149 19.47 1.76 -11.37
CA GLN A 149 18.62 2.82 -11.90
C GLN A 149 17.31 2.28 -12.52
N THR A 150 17.37 1.11 -13.18
CA THR A 150 16.17 0.43 -13.71
C THR A 150 15.29 -0.03 -12.56
N LEU A 151 15.87 -0.65 -11.52
CA LEU A 151 15.14 -1.12 -10.34
C LEU A 151 14.45 0.03 -9.61
N GLN A 152 15.15 1.16 -9.39
CA GLN A 152 14.54 2.37 -8.82
C GLN A 152 13.34 2.88 -9.65
N SER A 153 13.42 2.76 -10.98
CA SER A 153 12.35 3.21 -11.88
C SER A 153 11.15 2.25 -11.90
N VAL A 154 11.39 0.94 -11.83
CA VAL A 154 10.36 -0.10 -11.73
C VAL A 154 9.58 0.07 -10.44
N VAL A 155 10.29 0.15 -9.32
CA VAL A 155 9.70 0.23 -8.00
C VAL A 155 8.99 1.58 -7.77
N ALA A 156 9.38 2.65 -8.47
CA ALA A 156 8.67 3.93 -8.42
C ALA A 156 7.32 3.94 -9.17
N ILE A 157 7.13 3.09 -10.20
CA ILE A 157 5.85 3.02 -10.94
C ILE A 157 4.91 1.94 -10.40
N ASP A 158 5.42 1.05 -9.54
CA ASP A 158 4.72 -0.17 -9.13
C ASP A 158 3.44 0.10 -8.33
N ASP A 159 3.45 1.09 -7.42
CA ASP A 159 2.25 1.52 -6.68
C ASP A 159 1.08 1.91 -7.60
N ALA A 160 1.39 2.57 -8.73
CA ALA A 160 0.37 2.95 -9.70
C ALA A 160 -0.21 1.72 -10.42
N TRP A 161 0.64 0.77 -10.81
CA TRP A 161 0.18 -0.47 -11.43
C TRP A 161 -0.61 -1.34 -10.47
N GLY A 162 -0.20 -1.43 -9.20
CA GLY A 162 -0.93 -2.11 -8.14
C GLY A 162 -2.33 -1.52 -7.96
N LEU A 163 -2.45 -0.18 -7.87
CA LEU A 163 -3.76 0.48 -7.75
C LEU A 163 -4.66 0.24 -8.98
N ILE A 164 -4.10 0.32 -10.19
CA ILE A 164 -4.84 0.05 -11.44
C ILE A 164 -5.32 -1.40 -11.48
N MET A 165 -4.43 -2.35 -11.17
CA MET A 165 -4.74 -3.78 -11.17
C MET A 165 -5.81 -4.11 -10.13
N PHE A 166 -5.66 -3.61 -8.89
CA PHE A 166 -6.64 -3.80 -7.84
C PHE A 166 -8.01 -3.23 -8.22
N SER A 167 -8.04 -1.99 -8.72
CA SER A 167 -9.29 -1.34 -9.14
C SER A 167 -9.99 -2.09 -10.26
N PHE A 168 -9.22 -2.58 -11.23
CA PHE A 168 -9.73 -3.38 -12.34
C PHE A 168 -10.32 -4.71 -11.85
N LEU A 169 -9.58 -5.48 -11.05
CA LEU A 169 -10.06 -6.76 -10.55
C LEU A 169 -11.23 -6.61 -9.58
N LEU A 170 -11.27 -5.53 -8.78
CA LEU A 170 -12.43 -5.18 -7.95
C LEU A 170 -13.67 -4.93 -8.81
N ALA A 171 -13.55 -4.16 -9.90
CA ALA A 171 -14.65 -3.92 -10.83
C ALA A 171 -15.12 -5.22 -11.50
N VAL A 172 -14.20 -6.12 -11.87
CA VAL A 172 -14.52 -7.45 -12.41
C VAL A 172 -15.30 -8.27 -11.37
N VAL A 173 -14.85 -8.31 -10.12
CA VAL A 173 -15.54 -9.04 -9.05
C VAL A 173 -16.94 -8.48 -8.83
N GLN A 174 -17.11 -7.15 -8.78
CA GLN A 174 -18.42 -6.52 -8.65
C GLN A 174 -19.33 -6.83 -9.84
N SER A 175 -18.78 -6.86 -11.07
CA SER A 175 -19.58 -7.17 -12.26
C SER A 175 -20.02 -8.64 -12.32
N LEU A 176 -19.19 -9.57 -11.86
CA LEU A 176 -19.46 -11.01 -11.96
C LEU A 176 -20.25 -11.54 -10.75
N TYR A 177 -19.98 -10.99 -9.57
CA TYR A 177 -20.49 -11.50 -8.28
C TYR A 177 -21.30 -10.48 -7.49
N GLY A 178 -21.40 -9.22 -7.95
CA GLY A 178 -22.09 -8.14 -7.23
C GLY A 178 -23.62 -8.13 -7.35
N ASN A 179 -24.21 -9.05 -8.12
CA ASN A 179 -25.66 -9.24 -8.19
C ASN A 179 -26.14 -10.26 -7.13
N GLY A 180 -26.28 -9.80 -5.89
CA GLY A 180 -27.44 -10.07 -5.04
C GLY A 180 -27.75 -11.47 -4.50
N ASP A 181 -27.12 -12.55 -4.94
CA ASP A 181 -27.46 -13.90 -4.44
C ASP A 181 -26.21 -14.61 -3.86
N GLY A 182 -26.21 -14.86 -2.55
CA GLY A 182 -25.33 -15.86 -1.93
C GLY A 182 -24.41 -15.37 -0.80
N TRP A 183 -24.99 -14.89 0.30
CA TRP A 183 -24.41 -15.05 1.64
C TRP A 183 -25.28 -16.05 2.41
N ASP A 184 -25.16 -17.32 2.04
CA ASP A 184 -25.45 -18.45 2.92
C ASP A 184 -24.12 -19.12 3.30
#